data_AF-A0A7J4JLB8-F1
#
_entry.id   AF-A0A7J4JLB8-F1
#
_cell.length_a   1.000
_cell.length_b   1.000
_cell.length_c   1.000
_cell.angle_alpha   90.00
_cell.angle_beta   90.00
_cell.angle_gamma   90.00
#
_symmetry.space_group_name_H-M   'P 1'
#
loop_
_entity.id
_entity.type
_entity.pdbx_description
1 polymer ?
#
loop_
_entity_poly.entity_id
_entity_poly.type
_entity_poly.pdbx_seq_one_letter_code
_entity_poly.pdbx_strand_id
1 'polypeptide(L)' 'MAIKSFNIDQDVYARFSGFCRENGISMSKQVETFMASQVEEEPKARADYLRKLDRLRKGKFISVNSFAKRYGLE' A
#
# COMPACT_ATOMS: atom_id res chain seq x y z
N MET A 1 -12.79 -21.94 8.47
CA MET A 1 -12.14 -21.44 7.23
C MET A 1 -12.60 -22.31 6.07
N ALA A 2 -12.92 -21.71 4.92
CA ALA A 2 -13.26 -22.44 3.70
C ALA A 2 -12.07 -22.40 2.74
N ILE A 3 -11.78 -23.51 2.06
CA ILE A 3 -10.76 -23.54 1.02
C ILE A 3 -11.23 -22.67 -0.14
N LYS A 4 -10.38 -21.73 -0.57
CA LYS A 4 -10.59 -20.91 -1.76
C LYS A 4 -9.60 -21.38 -2.82
N SER A 5 -10.11 -21.68 -4.01
CA SER A 5 -9.32 -22.09 -5.16
C SER A 5 -9.43 -21.05 -6.26
N PHE A 6 -8.30 -20.73 -6.88
CA PHE A 6 -8.20 -19.76 -7.97
C PHE A 6 -7.25 -20.32 -9.01
N ASN A 7 -7.53 -20.08 -10.29
CA ASN A 7 -6.59 -20.37 -11.36
C ASN A 7 -5.65 -19.18 -11.49
N ILE A 8 -4.35 -19.43 -11.32
CA ILE A 8 -3.29 -18.42 -11.42
C ILE A 8 -2.28 -18.95 -12.43
N ASP A 9 -1.76 -18.04 -13.24
CA ASP A 9 -0.64 -18.35 -14.13
C ASP A 9 0.56 -18.92 -13.35
N GLN A 10 1.21 -19.94 -13.91
CA GLN A 10 2.27 -20.68 -13.24
C GLN A 10 3.48 -19.80 -12.94
N ASP A 11 3.86 -18.92 -13.87
CA ASP A 11 5.03 -18.05 -13.71
C ASP A 11 4.74 -16.96 -12.66
N VAL A 12 3.53 -16.43 -12.66
CA VAL A 12 3.07 -15.47 -11.64
C VAL A 12 3.10 -16.11 -10.25
N TYR A 13 2.58 -17.33 -10.11
CA TYR A 13 2.60 -18.07 -8.86
C TYR A 13 4.03 -18.35 -8.38
N ALA A 14 4.92 -18.79 -9.27
CA ALA A 14 6.31 -19.07 -8.94
C ALA A 14 7.03 -17.83 -8.42
N ARG A 15 6.88 -16.68 -9.09
CA ARG A 15 7.49 -15.41 -8.68
C ARG A 15 6.93 -14.92 -7.35
N PHE A 16 5.61 -14.98 -7.17
CA PHE A 16 4.95 -14.50 -5.96
C PHE A 16 5.25 -15.38 -4.73
N SER A 17 5.27 -16.70 -4.92
CA SER A 17 5.65 -17.64 -3.86
C SER A 17 7.13 -17.50 -3.46
N GLY A 18 8.01 -17.26 -4.43
CA GLY A 18 9.42 -16.91 -4.19
C GLY A 18 9.56 -15.65 -3.34
N PHE A 19 8.90 -14.57 -3.76
CA PHE A 19 8.84 -13.32 -3.00
C PHE A 19 8.37 -13.51 -1.55
N CYS A 20 7.28 -14.26 -1.34
CA CYS A 20 6.77 -14.54 0.00
C CYS A 20 7.81 -15.30 0.84
N ARG A 21 8.48 -16.30 0.26
CA ARG A 21 9.51 -17.09 0.95
C ARG A 21 10.72 -16.25 1.34
N GLU A 22 11.24 -15.44 0.42
CA GLU A 22 12.41 -14.57 0.64
C GLU A 22 12.17 -13.55 1.76
N ASN A 23 10.93 -13.09 1.91
CA ASN A 23 10.55 -12.10 2.92
C ASN A 23 9.97 -12.74 4.20
N GLY A 24 9.93 -14.07 4.32
CA GLY A 24 9.37 -14.75 5.49
C GLY A 24 7.86 -14.54 5.68
N ILE A 25 7.14 -14.27 4.59
CA ILE A 25 5.72 -13.95 4.60
C ILE A 25 4.89 -15.21 4.29
N SER A 26 3.81 -15.42 5.05
CA SER A 26 2.82 -16.45 4.73
C SER A 26 2.04 -16.08 3.48
N MET A 27 2.05 -16.95 2.48
CA MET A 27 1.39 -16.71 1.20
C MET A 27 -0.12 -16.51 1.33
N SER A 28 -0.79 -17.30 2.17
CA SER A 28 -2.23 -17.14 2.43
C SER A 28 -2.53 -15.80 3.09
N LYS A 29 -1.68 -15.37 4.03
CA LYS A 29 -1.83 -14.08 4.70
C LYS A 29 -1.62 -12.91 3.72
N GLN A 30 -0.65 -13.03 2.82
CA GLN A 30 -0.40 -12.00 1.82
C GLN A 30 -1.58 -11.86 0.84
N VAL A 31 -2.16 -12.98 0.40
CA VAL A 31 -3.35 -12.97 -0.46
C VAL A 31 -4.54 -12.35 0.26
N GLU A 32 -4.76 -12.69 1.54
CA GLU A 32 -5.82 -12.07 2.35
C GLU A 32 -5.62 -10.57 2.51
N THR A 33 -4.42 -10.11 2.87
CA THR A 33 -4.08 -8.70 2.99
C THR A 33 -4.27 -7.96 1.66
N PHE A 34 -3.90 -8.58 0.54
CA PHE A 34 -4.14 -8.00 -0.78
C PHE A 34 -5.64 -7.87 -1.07
N MET A 35 -6.43 -8.91 -0.82
CA MET A 35 -7.88 -8.83 -1.01
C MET A 35 -8.52 -7.76 -0.11
N ALA A 36 -8.09 -7.68 1.15
CA ALA A 36 -8.55 -6.65 2.08
C ALA A 36 -8.21 -5.24 1.57
N SER A 37 -6.97 -5.01 1.11
CA SER A 37 -6.59 -3.70 0.57
C SER A 37 -7.40 -3.29 -0.65
N GLN A 38 -7.79 -4.24 -1.52
CA GLN A 38 -8.64 -3.93 -2.67
C GLN A 38 -10.10 -3.63 -2.30
N VAL A 39 -10.58 -4.13 -1.16
CA VAL A 39 -11.96 -3.90 -0.68
C VAL A 39 -12.05 -2.66 0.21
N GLU A 40 -11.07 -2.45 1.07
CA GLU A 40 -11.03 -1.34 2.04
C GLU A 40 -10.53 -0.03 1.41
N GLU A 41 -9.59 -0.08 0.45
CA GLU A 41 -9.28 1.09 -0.36
C GLU A 41 -10.38 1.27 -1.41
N GLU A 42 -11.39 2.10 -1.10
CA GLU A 42 -12.31 2.57 -2.13
C GLU A 42 -11.51 3.08 -3.34
N PRO A 43 -11.82 2.67 -4.58
CA PRO A 43 -11.12 3.15 -5.77
C PRO A 43 -11.04 4.69 -5.87
N LYS A 44 -12.03 5.38 -5.27
CA LYS A 44 -12.07 6.84 -5.13
C LYS A 44 -11.02 7.37 -4.16
N ALA A 45 -10.86 6.74 -2.99
CA ALA A 45 -9.86 7.10 -2.00
C ALA A 45 -8.43 6.95 -2.57
N ARG A 46 -8.19 5.93 -3.39
CA ARG A 46 -6.91 5.73 -4.07
C ARG A 46 -6.61 6.84 -5.08
N ALA A 47 -7.59 7.27 -5.88
CA ALA A 47 -7.42 8.36 -6.83
C ALA A 47 -7.12 9.71 -6.14
N ASP A 48 -7.84 10.03 -5.07
CA ASP A 48 -7.61 11.26 -4.31
C ASP A 48 -6.32 11.22 -3.49
N TYR A 49 -5.92 10.04 -2.98
CA TYR A 49 -4.63 9.84 -2.35
C TYR A 49 -3.48 10.05 -3.34
N LEU A 50 -3.56 9.47 -4.54
CA LEU A 50 -2.58 9.69 -5.61
C LEU A 50 -2.50 11.15 -6.04
N ARG A 51 -3.63 11.87 -6.12
CA ARG A 51 -3.65 13.32 -6.37
C ARG A 51 -2.98 14.11 -5.24
N LYS A 52 -3.21 13.76 -3.97
CA LYS A 52 -2.53 14.40 -2.83
C LYS A 52 -1.02 14.17 -2.89
N LEU A 53 -0.57 12.95 -3.19
CA LEU A 53 0.85 12.63 -3.38
C LEU A 53 1.49 13.41 -4.53
N ASP A 54 0.79 13.57 -5.65
CA ASP A 54 1.30 14.34 -6.79
C ASP A 54 1.43 15.84 -6.46
N ARG A 55 0.45 16.41 -5.74
CA ARG A 55 0.55 17.80 -5.23
C ARG A 55 1.71 17.97 -4.27
N LEU A 56 1.93 17.00 -3.37
CA LEU A 56 3.07 17.01 -2.46
C LEU A 56 4.38 16.97 -3.26
N ARG A 57 4.55 16.02 -4.19
CA ARG A 57 5.77 15.91 -5.02
C ARG A 57 6.09 17.18 -5.82
N LYS A 58 5.06 17.87 -6.30
CA LYS A 58 5.19 19.15 -7.04
C LYS A 58 5.33 20.37 -6.12
N GLY A 59 5.11 20.21 -4.82
CA GLY A 59 5.22 21.26 -3.83
C GLY A 59 6.67 21.65 -3.57
N LYS A 60 6.94 22.95 -3.49
CA LYS A 60 8.20 23.47 -2.96
C LYS A 60 8.14 23.44 -1.44
N PHE A 61 8.56 22.32 -0.84
CA PHE A 61 8.61 22.20 0.61
C PHE A 61 9.67 23.12 1.19
N ILE A 62 9.31 23.84 2.25
CA ILE A 62 10.23 24.67 3.02
C ILE A 62 10.64 23.86 4.24
N SER A 63 11.95 23.70 4.43
CA SER A 63 12.49 23.09 5.65
C SER A 63 12.12 23.96 6.85
N VAL A 64 11.56 23.34 7.89
CA VAL A 64 11.24 24.01 9.15
C VAL A 64 11.80 23.21 10.32
N ASN A 65 12.45 23.91 11.26
CA ASN A 65 13.05 23.30 12.45
C ASN A 65 12.01 22.95 13.53
N SER A 66 10.85 23.60 13.52
CA SER A 66 9.71 23.30 14.40
C SER A 66 8.42 23.73 13.72
N PHE A 67 7.47 22.80 13.60
CA PHE A 67 6.14 23.09 13.08
C PHE A 67 5.29 23.90 14.07
N ALA A 68 5.45 23.67 15.38
CA ALA A 68 4.75 24.42 16.42
C ALA A 68 5.06 25.91 16.34
N LYS A 69 6.35 26.26 16.20
CA LYS A 69 6.79 27.63 16.01
C LYS A 69 6.32 28.25 14.69
N ARG A 70 6.25 27.46 13.62
CA ARG A 70 5.80 27.92 12.29
C ARG A 70 4.31 28.25 12.24
N TYR A 71 3.50 27.50 12.99
CA TYR A 71 2.04 27.65 13.00
C TYR A 71 1.48 28.29 14.28
N GLY A 72 2.34 28.78 15.19
CA GLY A 72 1.93 29.53 16.38
C GLY A 72 1.16 28.69 17.40
N LEU A 73 1.56 27.43 17.59
CA LEU A 73 0.94 26.50 18.54
C LEU A 73 1.70 26.45 19.88
N GLU A 74 2.51 27.47 20.17
CA GLU A 74 3.22 27.69 21.45
C GLU A 74 2.48 28.70 22.33
#